data_AF-A0A1S2RH17-F1
#
_entry.id   AF-A0A1S2RH17-F1
#
_cell.length_a   1.000
_cell.length_b   1.000
_cell.length_c   1.000
_cell.angle_alpha   90.00
_cell.angle_beta   90.00
_cell.angle_gamma   90.00
#
_symmetry.space_group_name_H-M   'P 1'
#
loop_
_entity.id
_entity.type
_entity.pdbx_description
1 polymer ?
#
loop_
_entity_poly.entity_id
_entity_poly.type
_entity_poly.pdbx_seq_one_letter_code
_entity_poly.pdbx_strand_id
1 'polypeptide(L)'
;MLDVDHFLKVLSDSTNVSQSDRIKSLLKAESLYRGDFFEEYSYESYLETEREQLRHTFLNILIELARYYWDCKDYINGMKYYEKSLEKDPYQDHVYVEYIDRLL
;
A
#
# COMPACT_ATOMS: atom_id res chain seq x y z
N MET A 1 0.24 -15.64 -14.72
CA MET A 1 -0.85 -15.50 -13.72
C MET A 1 -0.30 -14.67 -12.57
N LEU A 2 -0.52 -13.36 -12.63
CA LEU A 2 -0.16 -12.39 -11.60
C LEU A 2 -1.08 -12.61 -10.39
N ASP A 3 -0.52 -12.64 -9.19
CA ASP A 3 -1.18 -13.20 -8.01
C ASP A 3 -2.04 -12.16 -7.28
N VAL A 4 -2.94 -11.47 -8.02
CA VAL A 4 -3.97 -10.57 -7.45
C VAL A 4 -4.79 -11.32 -6.40
N ASP A 5 -5.11 -12.57 -6.67
CA ASP A 5 -5.81 -13.45 -5.73
C ASP A 5 -5.03 -13.64 -4.43
N HIS A 6 -3.72 -13.83 -4.50
CA HIS A 6 -2.88 -13.97 -3.31
C HIS A 6 -2.67 -12.64 -2.59
N PHE A 7 -2.57 -11.53 -3.31
CA PHE A 7 -2.56 -10.19 -2.73
C PHE A 7 -3.85 -9.95 -1.91
N LEU A 8 -5.02 -10.19 -2.52
CA LEU A 8 -6.31 -10.04 -1.87
C LEU A 8 -6.49 -11.03 -0.71
N LYS A 9 -6.04 -12.27 -0.87
CA LYS A 9 -6.09 -13.31 0.18
C LYS A 9 -5.24 -12.94 1.39
N VAL A 10 -4.02 -12.43 1.17
CA VAL A 10 -3.16 -11.98 2.27
C VAL A 10 -3.82 -10.84 3.05
N LEU A 11 -4.54 -9.95 2.36
CA LEU A 11 -5.29 -8.87 3.01
C LEU A 11 -6.51 -9.38 3.76
N SER A 12 -7.30 -10.29 3.18
CA SER A 12 -8.48 -10.86 3.86
C SER A 12 -8.10 -11.58 5.14
N ASP A 13 -7.01 -12.34 5.11
CA ASP A 13 -6.52 -13.12 6.25
C ASP A 13 -5.96 -12.23 7.38
N SER A 14 -5.72 -10.94 7.10
CA SER A 14 -5.15 -9.97 8.05
C SER A 14 -6.17 -9.13 8.84
N THR A 15 -7.47 -9.39 8.67
CA THR A 15 -8.54 -8.55 9.24
C THR A 15 -8.80 -8.75 10.74
N ASN A 16 -8.37 -9.87 11.33
CA ASN A 16 -8.59 -10.19 12.76
C ASN A 16 -7.33 -10.73 13.47
N VAL A 17 -6.14 -10.32 13.01
CA VAL A 17 -4.86 -10.79 13.55
C VAL A 17 -4.21 -9.73 14.44
N SER A 18 -3.18 -10.14 15.18
CA SER A 18 -2.35 -9.21 15.95
C SER A 18 -1.74 -8.13 15.04
N GLN A 19 -1.43 -6.95 15.58
CA GLN A 19 -0.77 -5.88 14.81
C GLN A 19 0.52 -6.38 14.14
N SER A 20 1.33 -7.17 14.84
CA SER A 20 2.57 -7.74 14.28
C SER A 20 2.31 -8.64 13.07
N ASP A 21 1.29 -9.51 13.14
CA ASP A 21 0.97 -10.41 12.02
C ASP A 21 0.31 -9.66 10.87
N ARG A 22 -0.46 -8.62 11.16
CA ARG A 22 -0.99 -7.70 10.15
C ARG A 22 0.13 -7.03 9.38
N ILE A 23 1.13 -6.48 10.06
CA ILE A 23 2.29 -5.85 9.39
C ILE A 23 3.05 -6.86 8.53
N LYS A 24 3.24 -8.10 8.97
CA LYS A 24 3.86 -9.15 8.14
C LYS A 24 3.05 -9.42 6.88
N SER A 25 1.73 -9.50 6.98
CA SER A 25 0.84 -9.65 5.83
C SER A 25 0.92 -8.44 4.89
N LEU A 26 0.95 -7.23 5.42
CA LEU A 26 1.09 -6.00 4.63
C LEU A 26 2.43 -5.92 3.89
N LEU A 27 3.54 -6.28 4.54
CA LEU A 27 4.86 -6.37 3.89
C LEU A 27 4.87 -7.41 2.78
N LYS A 28 4.21 -8.55 3.00
CA LYS A 28 4.06 -9.57 1.96
C LYS A 28 3.23 -9.04 0.78
N ALA A 29 2.10 -8.41 1.04
CA ALA A 29 1.25 -7.83 0.01
C ALA A 29 1.99 -6.73 -0.78
N GLU A 30 2.76 -5.88 -0.08
CA GLU A 30 3.61 -4.86 -0.70
C GLU A 30 4.61 -5.46 -1.68
N SER A 31 5.28 -6.56 -1.31
CA SER A 31 6.25 -7.24 -2.17
C SER A 31 5.63 -7.91 -3.42
N LEU A 32 4.33 -8.20 -3.38
CA LEU A 32 3.58 -8.80 -4.49
C LEU A 32 3.14 -7.74 -5.52
N TYR A 33 3.06 -6.47 -5.12
CA TYR A 33 2.66 -5.37 -5.99
C TYR A 33 3.83 -4.85 -6.81
N ARG A 34 3.77 -4.96 -8.15
CA ARG A 34 4.87 -4.55 -9.05
C ARG A 34 4.68 -3.20 -9.77
N GLY A 35 3.54 -2.53 -9.61
CA GLY A 35 3.29 -1.25 -10.28
C GLY A 35 1.94 -1.21 -10.96
N ASP A 36 1.70 -2.18 -11.84
CA ASP A 36 0.53 -2.18 -12.72
C ASP A 36 -0.07 -3.58 -12.83
N PHE A 37 -1.23 -3.77 -12.18
CA PHE A 37 -2.01 -4.99 -12.37
C PHE A 37 -2.69 -4.96 -13.74
N PHE A 38 -2.78 -6.12 -14.39
CA PHE A 38 -3.45 -6.30 -15.69
C PHE A 38 -2.86 -5.49 -16.86
N GLU A 39 -1.55 -5.19 -16.84
CA GLU A 39 -0.84 -4.53 -17.96
C GLU A 39 -1.08 -5.22 -19.31
N GLU A 40 -1.15 -6.57 -19.29
CA GLU A 40 -1.39 -7.42 -20.46
C GLU A 40 -2.82 -7.29 -21.04
N TYR A 41 -3.76 -6.65 -20.32
CA TYR A 41 -5.18 -6.49 -20.68
C TYR A 41 -5.59 -5.01 -20.77
N SER A 42 -4.73 -4.23 -21.44
CA SER A 42 -4.71 -2.76 -21.40
C SER A 42 -5.95 -2.07 -21.97
N TYR A 43 -6.83 -2.77 -22.69
CA TYR A 43 -7.95 -2.17 -23.44
C TYR A 43 -9.34 -2.53 -22.93
N GLU A 44 -9.43 -3.24 -21.81
CA GLU A 44 -10.73 -3.63 -21.26
C GLU A 44 -11.15 -2.62 -20.19
N SER A 45 -12.11 -1.76 -20.55
CA SER A 45 -12.66 -0.72 -19.68
C SER A 45 -13.27 -1.26 -18.39
N TYR A 46 -13.69 -2.53 -18.37
CA TYR A 46 -14.20 -3.18 -17.16
C TYR A 46 -13.09 -3.46 -16.13
N LEU A 47 -11.83 -3.62 -16.56
CA LEU A 47 -10.69 -3.83 -15.67
C LEU A 47 -10.15 -2.53 -15.08
N GLU A 48 -10.55 -1.37 -15.62
CA GLU A 48 -10.09 -0.08 -15.13
C GLU A 48 -10.52 0.17 -13.69
N THR A 49 -11.76 -0.21 -13.36
CA THR A 49 -12.27 -0.09 -11.99
C THR A 49 -11.51 -1.01 -11.02
N GLU A 50 -11.18 -2.23 -11.44
CA GLU A 50 -10.42 -3.16 -10.60
C GLU A 50 -8.97 -2.71 -10.42
N ARG A 51 -8.32 -2.22 -11.49
CA ARG A 51 -6.99 -1.62 -11.42
C ARG A 51 -6.95 -0.48 -10.43
N GLU A 52 -7.93 0.42 -10.49
CA GLU A 52 -7.99 1.57 -9.59
C GLU A 52 -8.23 1.14 -8.13
N GLN A 53 -9.09 0.14 -7.89
CA GLN A 53 -9.28 -0.43 -6.56
C GLN A 53 -8.01 -1.06 -5.99
N LEU A 54 -7.26 -1.79 -6.81
CA LEU A 54 -6.00 -2.40 -6.41
C LEU A 54 -4.93 -1.34 -6.14
N ARG A 55 -4.85 -0.29 -6.97
CA ARG A 55 -3.96 0.86 -6.76
C ARG A 55 -4.26 1.54 -5.42
N HIS A 56 -5.53 1.85 -5.16
CA HIS A 56 -5.98 2.44 -3.90
C HIS A 56 -5.63 1.55 -2.71
N THR A 57 -5.85 0.23 -2.84
CA THR A 57 -5.52 -0.74 -1.80
C THR A 57 -4.03 -0.73 -1.51
N PHE A 58 -3.20 -0.73 -2.55
CA PHE A 58 -1.75 -0.67 -2.39
C PHE A 58 -1.27 0.62 -1.73
N LEU A 59 -1.81 1.78 -2.10
CA LEU A 59 -1.49 3.05 -1.45
C LEU A 59 -1.82 3.02 0.06
N ASN A 60 -2.98 2.45 0.42
CA ASN A 60 -3.35 2.29 1.83
C ASN A 60 -2.37 1.39 2.60
N ILE A 61 -1.84 0.34 1.96
CA ILE A 61 -0.81 -0.53 2.56
C ILE A 61 0.46 0.29 2.87
N LEU A 62 0.91 1.12 1.92
CA LEU A 62 2.10 1.95 2.10
C LEU A 62 1.92 2.94 3.25
N ILE A 63 0.78 3.62 3.31
CA ILE A 63 0.46 4.58 4.39
C ILE A 63 0.41 3.86 5.75
N GLU A 64 -0.20 2.67 5.82
CA GLU A 64 -0.27 1.91 7.07
C GLU A 64 1.12 1.45 7.55
N LEU A 65 1.98 0.98 6.63
CA LEU A 65 3.36 0.65 6.94
C LEU A 65 4.14 1.89 7.40
N ALA A 66 3.96 3.04 6.75
CA ALA A 66 4.59 4.30 7.12
C ALA A 66 4.27 4.69 8.57
N ARG A 67 2.97 4.68 8.92
CA ARG A 67 2.48 4.97 10.27
C ARG A 67 3.04 3.97 11.30
N TYR A 68 3.03 2.68 10.98
CA TYR A 68 3.56 1.65 11.88
C TYR A 68 5.04 1.84 12.20
N TYR A 69 5.88 2.04 11.18
CA TYR A 69 7.32 2.25 11.38
C TYR A 69 7.58 3.54 12.15
N TRP A 70 6.79 4.59 11.88
CA TRP A 70 6.85 5.83 12.64
C TRP A 70 6.55 5.64 14.13
N ASP A 71 5.45 4.94 14.45
CA ASP A 71 5.03 4.69 15.82
C ASP A 71 6.04 3.78 16.56
N CYS A 72 6.76 2.92 15.82
CA CYS A 72 7.88 2.12 16.31
C CYS A 72 9.20 2.90 16.46
N LYS A 73 9.22 4.21 16.16
CA LYS A 73 10.41 5.08 16.13
C LYS A 73 11.45 4.72 15.08
N ASP A 74 11.09 3.90 14.11
CA ASP A 74 11.90 3.61 12.92
C ASP A 74 11.55 4.63 11.83
N TYR A 75 11.99 5.86 12.04
CA TYR A 75 11.63 6.98 11.18
C TYR A 75 12.19 6.83 9.77
N ILE A 76 13.31 6.12 9.59
CA ILE A 76 13.90 5.87 8.27
C ILE A 76 12.94 5.05 7.41
N ASN A 77 12.41 3.95 7.95
CA ASN A 77 11.42 3.16 7.22
C ASN A 77 10.08 3.91 7.11
N GLY A 78 9.67 4.66 8.13
CA GLY A 78 8.47 5.50 8.08
C GLY A 78 8.49 6.50 6.92
N MET A 79 9.55 7.30 6.82
CA MET A 79 9.77 8.26 5.72
C MET A 79 9.77 7.56 4.36
N LYS A 80 10.50 6.44 4.24
CA LYS A 80 10.57 5.66 3.00
C LYS A 80 9.20 5.24 2.49
N TYR A 81 8.29 4.82 3.37
CA TYR A 81 6.94 4.42 2.97
C TYR A 81 6.03 5.60 2.64
N TYR A 82 6.16 6.74 3.34
CA TYR A 82 5.46 7.98 2.95
C TYR A 82 5.91 8.46 1.57
N GLU A 83 7.21 8.54 1.33
CA GLU A 83 7.80 8.95 0.06
C GLU A 83 7.35 8.01 -1.07
N LYS A 84 7.40 6.69 -0.84
CA LYS A 84 6.92 5.70 -1.81
C LYS A 84 5.44 5.86 -2.16
N SER A 85 4.59 6.23 -1.19
CA SER A 85 3.17 6.51 -1.44
C SER A 85 2.99 7.76 -2.30
N LEU A 86 3.70 8.84 -1.97
CA LEU A 86 3.62 10.12 -2.67
C LEU A 86 4.25 10.08 -4.08
N GLU A 87 5.28 9.26 -4.30
CA GLU A 87 5.80 8.98 -5.65
C GLU A 87 4.77 8.30 -6.54
N LYS A 88 3.90 7.46 -5.95
CA LYS A 88 2.84 6.74 -6.67
C LYS A 88 1.59 7.58 -6.85
N ASP A 89 1.26 8.45 -5.90
CA ASP A 89 0.14 9.37 -5.98
C ASP A 89 0.47 10.69 -5.26
N PRO A 90 1.00 11.70 -5.99
CA PRO A 90 1.36 12.99 -5.42
C PRO A 90 0.17 13.83 -4.93
N TYR A 91 -1.06 13.49 -5.34
CA TYR A 91 -2.26 14.29 -5.07
C TYR A 91 -3.01 13.83 -3.81
N GLN A 92 -2.41 12.93 -3.01
CA GLN A 92 -2.95 12.54 -1.72
C GLN A 92 -2.66 13.61 -0.66
N ASP A 93 -3.34 14.75 -0.75
CA ASP A 93 -3.13 15.93 0.12
C ASP A 93 -3.08 15.56 1.60
N HIS A 94 -3.96 14.65 2.04
CA HIS A 94 -4.00 14.20 3.44
C HIS A 94 -2.73 13.45 3.88
N VAL A 95 -2.12 12.66 2.99
CA VAL A 95 -0.88 11.92 3.25
C VAL A 95 0.30 12.89 3.28
N TYR A 96 0.31 13.86 2.37
CA TYR A 96 1.33 14.90 2.35
C TYR A 96 1.30 15.72 3.64
N VAL A 97 0.12 16.20 4.06
CA VAL A 97 -0.04 16.94 5.32
C VAL A 97 0.38 16.09 6.51
N GLU A 98 -0.08 14.84 6.61
CA GLU A 98 0.33 13.94 7.70
C GLU A 98 1.85 13.74 7.74
N TYR A 99 2.49 13.56 6.59
CA TYR A 99 3.94 13.35 6.53
C TYR A 99 4.70 14.58 7.03
N ILE A 100 4.31 15.77 6.57
CA ILE A 100 4.91 17.04 7.01
C ILE A 100 4.69 17.28 8.50
N ASP A 101 3.47 17.05 9.01
CA ASP A 101 3.17 17.22 10.43
C ASP A 101 4.02 16.32 11.33
N ARG A 102 4.35 15.11 10.86
CA ARG A 102 5.22 14.18 11.58
C ARG A 102 6.69 14.62 11.59
N LEU A 103 7.14 15.41 10.62
CA LEU A 103 8.54 15.88 10.52
C LEU A 103 8.86 17.10 11.39
N LEU A 104 7.83 17.78 11.92
CA LEU A 104 7.94 19.00 12.74
C LEU A 104 8.05 18.70 14.23
#